data_AF-A0A2E2YN18-F1
#
_entry.id   AF-A0A2E2YN18-F1
#
_cell.length_a   1.000
_cell.length_b   1.000
_cell.length_c   1.000
_cell.angle_alpha   90.00
_cell.angle_beta   90.00
_cell.angle_gamma   90.00
#
_symmetry.space_group_name_H-M   'P 1'
#
loop_
_entity.id
_entity.type
_entity.pdbx_description
1 polymer ?
#
loop_
_entity_poly.entity_id
_entity_poly.type
_entity_poly.pdbx_seq_one_letter_code
_entity_poly.pdbx_strand_id
1 'polypeptide(L)'
;MPLNESLRELSRLIRTAGGSVVGTSIQRRQKPDPATYIGIGKLEEIAKARKASKYNMVVFDEPLSPSQQLNIENILEVKVLDRSALILDIFASRAHTREASLQVELAQHEYLLPRLRGQWQHLERTEGAIGTRGPGETQLETDRRLIGSRISRLKQQIENVRKQRTQQRSRRNRYGMPSIALIGYTNAGKSSLLRSLAGADVLIADAPFATLDPVTRRIGSQNGESILVTDTVGFMQKLPTQLISAFRATLEELTNADLFLHVVDSETTAMKSQYETVLDTLGQLGLSDVPIITVLNKADLLVYEGIITNIAENDLDRLPIPHLDNLDGDYYYISATENWGIAELRDRLIREFFGA
;
A
#
# COMPACT_ATOMS: atom_id res chain seq x y z
N MET A 1 -4.54 5.62 -13.61
CA MET A 1 -3.81 4.39 -14.02
C MET A 1 -4.60 3.65 -15.08
N PRO A 2 -3.96 3.08 -16.11
CA PRO A 2 -4.64 2.22 -17.09
C PRO A 2 -5.28 0.99 -16.44
N LEU A 3 -6.41 0.51 -16.99
CA LEU A 3 -7.14 -0.65 -16.44
C LEU A 3 -6.27 -1.91 -16.33
N ASN A 4 -5.45 -2.18 -17.35
CA ASN A 4 -4.57 -3.35 -17.36
C ASN A 4 -3.56 -3.31 -16.22
N GLU A 5 -3.04 -2.12 -15.90
CA GLU A 5 -2.13 -1.96 -14.78
C GLU A 5 -2.85 -2.12 -13.45
N SER A 6 -4.06 -1.58 -13.30
CA SER A 6 -4.88 -1.78 -12.08
C SER A 6 -5.13 -3.26 -11.81
N LEU A 7 -5.43 -4.05 -12.85
CA LEU A 7 -5.64 -5.50 -12.73
C LEU A 7 -4.34 -6.28 -12.47
N ARG A 8 -3.21 -5.84 -13.04
CA ARG A 8 -1.88 -6.40 -12.70
C ARG A 8 -1.56 -6.15 -11.24
N GLU A 9 -1.80 -4.94 -10.75
CA GLU A 9 -1.62 -4.57 -9.34
C GLU A 9 -2.53 -5.40 -8.44
N LEU A 10 -3.83 -5.50 -8.75
CA LEU A 10 -4.77 -6.35 -8.00
C LEU A 10 -4.30 -7.81 -7.96
N SER A 11 -3.79 -8.32 -9.08
CA SER A 11 -3.24 -9.69 -9.14
C SER A 11 -2.02 -9.86 -8.22
N ARG A 12 -1.14 -8.84 -8.13
CA ARG A 12 0.00 -8.83 -7.19
C ARG A 12 -0.49 -8.79 -5.73
N LEU A 13 -1.54 -8.03 -5.42
CA LEU A 13 -2.16 -8.01 -4.09
C LEU A 13 -2.72 -9.37 -3.71
N ILE A 14 -3.46 -10.03 -4.61
CA ILE A 14 -4.03 -11.37 -4.37
C ILE A 14 -2.91 -12.37 -4.06
N ARG A 15 -1.82 -12.37 -4.85
CA ARG A 15 -0.66 -13.23 -4.61
C ARG A 15 0.00 -12.95 -3.27
N THR A 16 0.10 -11.68 -2.89
CA THR A 16 0.69 -11.26 -1.61
C THR A 16 -0.14 -11.73 -0.42
N ALA A 17 -1.46 -11.76 -0.56
CA ALA A 17 -2.37 -12.33 0.43
C ALA A 17 -2.38 -13.88 0.45
N GLY A 18 -1.57 -14.53 -0.38
CA GLY A 18 -1.49 -16.00 -0.49
C GLY A 18 -2.49 -16.63 -1.46
N GLY A 19 -3.20 -15.83 -2.25
CA GLY A 19 -4.14 -16.31 -3.27
C GLY A 19 -3.49 -16.56 -4.64
N SER A 20 -4.18 -17.33 -5.48
CA SER A 20 -3.81 -17.52 -6.89
C SER A 20 -4.91 -17.00 -7.81
N VAL A 21 -4.51 -16.29 -8.87
CA VAL A 21 -5.45 -15.74 -9.85
C VAL A 21 -5.70 -16.80 -10.92
N VAL A 22 -6.91 -17.36 -10.94
CA VAL A 22 -7.32 -18.41 -11.90
C VAL A 22 -8.12 -17.87 -13.09
N GLY A 23 -8.43 -16.56 -13.08
CA GLY A 23 -9.14 -15.89 -14.17
C GLY A 23 -9.36 -14.42 -13.87
N THR A 24 -9.60 -13.64 -14.93
CA THR A 24 -9.89 -12.20 -14.86
C THR A 24 -11.14 -11.91 -15.67
N SER A 25 -12.02 -11.06 -15.13
CA SER A 25 -13.26 -10.69 -15.79
C SER A 25 -13.44 -9.18 -15.77
N ILE A 26 -13.74 -8.59 -16.92
CA ILE A 26 -13.86 -7.14 -17.09
C ILE A 26 -15.24 -6.83 -17.65
N GLN A 27 -15.87 -5.78 -17.13
CA GLN A 27 -17.09 -5.22 -17.70
C GLN A 27 -16.98 -3.70 -17.78
N ARG A 28 -17.12 -3.15 -18.99
CA ARG A 28 -17.27 -1.71 -19.18
C ARG A 28 -18.74 -1.33 -19.00
N ARG A 29 -19.01 -0.33 -18.17
CA ARG A 29 -20.35 0.23 -17.92
C ARG A 29 -20.22 1.74 -17.73
N GLN A 30 -21.28 2.49 -18.03
CA GLN A 30 -21.32 3.92 -17.76
C GLN A 30 -21.42 4.23 -16.26
N LYS A 31 -22.19 3.42 -15.52
CA LYS A 31 -22.34 3.51 -14.07
C LYS A 31 -22.37 2.11 -13.45
N PRO A 32 -21.85 1.95 -12.23
CA PRO A 32 -21.99 0.72 -11.48
C PRO A 32 -23.46 0.34 -11.27
N ASP A 33 -23.75 -0.96 -11.26
CA ASP A 33 -25.05 -1.45 -10.85
C ASP A 33 -25.26 -1.19 -9.34
N PRO A 34 -26.37 -0.54 -8.93
CA PRO A 34 -26.59 -0.22 -7.51
C PRO A 34 -26.66 -1.46 -6.62
N ALA A 35 -27.14 -2.60 -7.15
CA ALA A 35 -27.34 -3.81 -6.39
C ALA A 35 -26.12 -4.73 -6.39
N THR A 36 -25.31 -4.74 -7.46
CA THR A 36 -24.26 -5.75 -7.64
C THR A 36 -22.95 -5.23 -8.23
N TYR A 37 -22.82 -3.91 -8.42
CA TYR A 37 -21.70 -3.21 -9.05
C TYR A 37 -21.50 -3.53 -10.55
N ILE A 38 -21.57 -4.80 -10.93
CA ILE A 38 -21.56 -5.32 -12.30
C ILE A 38 -22.96 -5.77 -12.74
N GLY A 39 -23.18 -6.00 -14.02
CA GLY A 39 -24.48 -6.45 -14.51
C GLY A 39 -24.75 -7.93 -14.22
N ILE A 40 -26.02 -8.30 -14.05
CA ILE A 40 -26.46 -9.68 -13.78
C ILE A 40 -25.92 -10.68 -14.80
N GLY A 41 -25.97 -10.38 -16.11
CA GLY A 41 -25.42 -11.28 -17.13
C GLY A 41 -23.92 -11.56 -16.97
N LYS A 42 -23.17 -10.60 -16.40
CA LYS A 42 -21.75 -10.79 -16.08
C LYS A 42 -21.55 -11.68 -14.85
N LEU A 43 -22.41 -11.55 -13.85
CA LEU A 43 -22.41 -12.46 -12.70
C LEU A 43 -22.72 -13.89 -13.12
N GLU A 44 -23.67 -14.10 -14.01
CA GLU A 44 -23.97 -15.43 -14.54
C GLU A 44 -22.79 -16.04 -15.31
N GLU A 45 -22.08 -15.22 -16.09
CA GLU A 45 -20.84 -15.63 -16.77
C GLU A 45 -19.77 -16.08 -15.76
N ILE A 46 -19.56 -15.28 -14.71
CA ILE A 46 -18.61 -15.59 -13.63
C ILE A 46 -19.05 -16.85 -12.86
N ALA A 47 -20.33 -17.01 -12.55
CA ALA A 47 -20.87 -18.20 -11.90
C ALA A 47 -20.62 -19.47 -12.74
N LYS A 48 -20.85 -19.40 -14.05
CA LYS A 48 -20.59 -20.51 -14.98
C LYS A 48 -19.10 -20.87 -15.04
N ALA A 49 -18.22 -19.88 -15.00
CA ALA A 49 -16.76 -20.09 -15.03
C ALA A 49 -16.24 -20.90 -13.82
N ARG A 50 -17.01 -20.98 -12.72
CA ARG A 50 -16.65 -21.74 -11.51
C ARG A 50 -16.40 -23.23 -11.80
N LYS A 51 -17.18 -23.83 -12.70
CA LYS A 51 -17.04 -25.26 -13.04
C LYS A 51 -15.67 -25.60 -13.63
N ALA A 52 -15.14 -24.72 -14.47
CA ALA A 52 -13.85 -24.91 -15.14
C ALA A 52 -12.67 -24.49 -14.26
N SER A 53 -12.77 -23.32 -13.65
CA SER A 53 -11.65 -22.69 -12.90
C SER A 53 -11.56 -23.12 -11.44
N LYS A 54 -12.64 -23.66 -10.86
CA LYS A 54 -12.75 -24.04 -9.45
C LYS A 54 -12.41 -22.91 -8.47
N TYR A 55 -12.66 -21.64 -8.83
CA TYR A 55 -12.47 -20.54 -7.88
C TYR A 55 -13.37 -20.71 -6.65
N ASN A 56 -12.88 -20.23 -5.51
CA ASN A 56 -13.59 -20.23 -4.22
C ASN A 56 -13.82 -18.81 -3.68
N MET A 57 -13.34 -17.79 -4.39
CA MET A 57 -13.43 -16.39 -4.03
C MET A 57 -13.46 -15.53 -5.30
N VAL A 58 -14.17 -14.40 -5.24
CA VAL A 58 -14.11 -13.35 -6.26
C VAL A 58 -13.62 -12.05 -5.61
N VAL A 59 -12.64 -11.40 -6.25
CA VAL A 59 -12.08 -10.13 -5.78
C VAL A 59 -12.44 -9.00 -6.74
N PHE A 60 -13.03 -7.94 -6.22
CA PHE A 60 -13.34 -6.72 -6.97
C PHE A 60 -12.24 -5.67 -6.80
N ASP A 61 -11.82 -5.04 -7.90
CA ASP A 61 -10.82 -3.94 -7.87
C ASP A 61 -11.34 -2.64 -7.24
N GLU A 62 -12.65 -2.54 -7.07
CA GLU A 62 -13.34 -1.36 -6.57
C GLU A 62 -14.04 -1.66 -5.25
N PRO A 63 -14.12 -0.68 -4.32
CA PRO A 63 -14.83 -0.87 -3.06
C PRO A 63 -16.31 -1.17 -3.32
N LEU A 64 -16.84 -2.16 -2.63
CA LEU A 64 -18.25 -2.55 -2.73
C LEU A 64 -19.03 -1.97 -1.56
N SER A 65 -20.29 -1.59 -1.75
CA SER A 65 -21.16 -1.33 -0.60
C SER A 65 -21.46 -2.64 0.16
N PRO A 66 -21.89 -2.59 1.43
CA PRO A 66 -22.34 -3.77 2.17
C PRO A 66 -23.44 -4.56 1.44
N SER A 67 -24.40 -3.87 0.82
CA SER A 67 -25.50 -4.52 0.08
C SER A 67 -25.01 -5.14 -1.22
N GLN A 68 -24.09 -4.48 -1.94
CA GLN A 68 -23.51 -5.02 -3.16
C GLN A 68 -22.77 -6.32 -2.88
N GLN A 69 -21.88 -6.34 -1.88
CA GLN A 69 -21.14 -7.53 -1.52
C GLN A 69 -22.08 -8.69 -1.16
N LEU A 70 -23.08 -8.46 -0.31
CA LEU A 70 -24.05 -9.48 0.10
C LEU A 70 -24.81 -10.06 -1.10
N ASN A 71 -25.31 -9.21 -2.00
CA ASN A 71 -26.04 -9.64 -3.18
C ASN A 71 -25.17 -10.50 -4.10
N ILE A 72 -23.91 -10.12 -4.29
CA ILE A 72 -22.97 -10.86 -5.14
C ILE A 72 -22.62 -12.21 -4.49
N GLU A 73 -22.36 -12.25 -3.18
CA GLU A 73 -22.10 -13.49 -2.43
C GLU A 73 -23.27 -14.46 -2.53
N ASN A 74 -24.51 -13.96 -2.43
CA ASN A 74 -25.73 -14.76 -2.58
C ASN A 74 -25.90 -15.33 -3.99
N ILE A 75 -25.48 -14.60 -5.03
CA ILE A 75 -25.59 -15.04 -6.43
C ILE A 75 -24.48 -16.04 -6.80
N LEU A 76 -23.25 -15.80 -6.34
CA LEU A 76 -22.07 -16.60 -6.72
C LEU A 76 -21.81 -17.78 -5.78
N GLU A 77 -22.38 -17.77 -4.58
CA GLU A 77 -22.20 -18.77 -3.52
C GLU A 77 -20.71 -19.01 -3.20
N VAL A 78 -19.94 -17.93 -3.18
CA VAL A 78 -18.52 -17.87 -2.78
C VAL A 78 -18.24 -16.60 -2.00
N LYS A 79 -17.12 -16.57 -1.28
CA LYS A 79 -16.65 -15.36 -0.59
C LYS A 79 -16.34 -14.26 -1.61
N VAL A 80 -16.82 -13.04 -1.36
CA VAL A 80 -16.49 -11.88 -2.18
C VAL A 80 -15.65 -10.93 -1.35
N LEU A 81 -14.52 -10.51 -1.89
CA LEU A 81 -13.71 -9.44 -1.32
C LEU A 81 -13.69 -8.26 -2.27
N ASP A 82 -13.64 -7.06 -1.72
CA ASP A 82 -13.22 -5.88 -2.49
C ASP A 82 -11.74 -5.58 -2.23
N ARG A 83 -11.21 -4.63 -3.00
CA ARG A 83 -9.83 -4.17 -2.88
C ARG A 83 -9.51 -3.68 -1.47
N SER A 84 -10.48 -3.09 -0.77
CA SER A 84 -10.26 -2.58 0.58
C SER A 84 -10.03 -3.69 1.60
N ALA A 85 -10.87 -4.73 1.56
CA ALA A 85 -10.68 -5.92 2.40
C ALA A 85 -9.34 -6.61 2.11
N LEU A 86 -8.99 -6.75 0.83
CA LEU A 86 -7.73 -7.39 0.44
C LEU A 86 -6.51 -6.64 0.99
N ILE A 87 -6.50 -5.31 0.90
CA ILE A 87 -5.42 -4.48 1.44
C ILE A 87 -5.34 -4.62 2.97
N LEU A 88 -6.47 -4.59 3.66
CA LEU A 88 -6.54 -4.78 5.12
C LEU A 88 -5.97 -6.14 5.55
N ASP A 89 -6.30 -7.21 4.82
CA ASP A 89 -5.80 -8.56 5.10
C ASP A 89 -4.28 -8.66 4.89
N ILE A 90 -3.75 -8.05 3.82
CA ILE A 90 -2.29 -7.97 3.61
C ILE A 90 -1.63 -7.25 4.78
N PHE A 91 -2.21 -6.14 5.24
CA PHE A 91 -1.61 -5.35 6.32
C PHE A 91 -1.62 -6.09 7.64
N ALA A 92 -2.67 -6.85 7.92
CA ALA A 92 -2.75 -7.64 9.14
C ALA A 92 -1.59 -8.65 9.23
N SER A 93 -1.14 -9.18 8.09
CA SER A 93 0.02 -10.08 8.03
C SER A 93 1.38 -9.37 8.19
N ARG A 94 1.43 -8.04 7.97
CA ARG A 94 2.66 -7.22 7.95
C ARG A 94 2.81 -6.30 9.16
N ALA A 95 1.77 -6.15 9.96
CA ALA A 95 1.74 -5.30 11.14
C ALA A 95 2.50 -5.95 12.31
N HIS A 96 3.81 -5.73 12.38
CA HIS A 96 4.68 -6.33 13.38
C HIS A 96 4.83 -5.46 14.64
N THR A 97 4.72 -4.14 14.51
CA THR A 97 4.71 -3.27 15.70
C THR A 97 3.33 -3.20 16.32
N ARG A 98 3.30 -2.97 17.64
CA ARG A 98 2.07 -2.75 18.39
C ARG A 98 1.20 -1.63 17.79
N GLU A 99 1.81 -0.56 17.29
CA GLU A 99 1.08 0.56 16.69
C GLU A 99 0.40 0.16 15.39
N ALA A 100 1.16 -0.44 14.47
CA ALA A 100 0.63 -0.94 13.21
C ALA A 100 -0.48 -1.98 13.45
N SER A 101 -0.30 -2.91 14.39
CA SER A 101 -1.31 -3.92 14.70
C SER A 101 -2.62 -3.28 15.20
N LEU A 102 -2.53 -2.29 16.11
CA LEU A 102 -3.71 -1.58 16.62
C LEU A 102 -4.44 -0.80 15.52
N GLN A 103 -3.68 -0.16 14.63
CA GLN A 103 -4.24 0.60 13.52
C GLN A 103 -4.94 -0.28 12.48
N VAL A 104 -4.32 -1.40 12.13
CA VAL A 104 -4.93 -2.36 11.19
C VAL A 104 -6.17 -3.01 11.80
N GLU A 105 -6.12 -3.40 13.08
CA GLU A 105 -7.28 -3.95 13.80
C GLU A 105 -8.44 -2.92 13.84
N LEU A 106 -8.13 -1.65 14.11
CA LEU A 106 -9.12 -0.58 14.08
C LEU A 106 -9.77 -0.48 12.69
N ALA A 107 -8.95 -0.44 11.63
CA ALA A 107 -9.44 -0.30 10.27
C ALA A 107 -10.28 -1.52 9.82
N GLN A 108 -9.90 -2.73 10.24
CA GLN A 108 -10.69 -3.94 10.02
C GLN A 108 -12.06 -3.85 10.71
N HIS A 109 -12.12 -3.42 11.97
CA HIS A 109 -13.39 -3.26 12.67
C HIS A 109 -14.28 -2.17 12.04
N GLU A 110 -13.70 -1.03 11.64
CA GLU A 110 -14.44 0.04 10.96
C GLU A 110 -14.97 -0.40 9.58
N TYR A 111 -14.23 -1.26 8.87
CA TYR A 111 -14.68 -1.85 7.60
C TYR A 111 -15.77 -2.91 7.79
N LEU A 112 -15.65 -3.76 8.82
CA LEU A 112 -16.60 -4.85 9.10
C LEU A 112 -17.92 -4.34 9.67
N LEU A 113 -17.91 -3.33 10.54
CA LEU A 113 -19.09 -2.82 11.24
C LEU A 113 -20.32 -2.55 10.34
N PRO A 114 -20.20 -1.85 9.20
CA PRO A 114 -21.35 -1.64 8.30
C PRO A 114 -21.80 -2.90 7.56
N ARG A 115 -20.95 -3.94 7.49
CA ARG A 115 -21.18 -5.19 6.73
C ARG A 115 -21.83 -6.29 7.55
N LEU A 116 -21.75 -6.23 8.88
CA LEU A 116 -22.40 -7.20 9.78
C LEU A 116 -23.89 -7.33 9.47
N ARG A 117 -24.60 -6.21 9.28
CA ARG A 117 -26.06 -6.21 9.04
C ARG A 117 -26.52 -7.18 7.94
N GLY A 118 -25.72 -7.39 6.89
CA GLY A 118 -26.07 -8.30 5.80
C GLY A 118 -25.96 -9.78 6.16
N GLN A 119 -24.98 -10.15 7.00
CA GLN A 119 -24.70 -11.54 7.36
C GLN A 119 -25.73 -12.12 8.36
N TRP A 120 -26.32 -11.27 9.20
CA TRP A 120 -27.27 -11.68 10.24
C TRP A 120 -28.72 -11.82 9.78
N GLN A 121 -29.10 -11.30 8.60
CA GLN A 121 -30.45 -11.50 8.04
C GLN A 121 -30.79 -12.98 7.83
N HIS A 122 -29.78 -13.83 7.64
CA HIS A 122 -29.96 -15.29 7.56
C HIS A 122 -30.18 -15.94 8.94
N LEU A 123 -29.51 -15.43 9.99
CA LEU A 123 -29.60 -15.96 11.35
C LEU A 123 -30.94 -15.61 12.02
N GLU A 124 -31.43 -14.37 11.87
CA GLU A 124 -32.74 -13.95 12.40
C GLU A 124 -33.91 -14.74 11.78
N ARG A 125 -33.78 -15.18 10.51
CA ARG A 125 -34.79 -16.03 9.85
C ARG A 125 -34.78 -17.47 10.36
N THR A 126 -33.62 -17.99 10.75
CA THR A 126 -33.50 -19.35 11.29
C THR A 126 -33.89 -19.43 12.76
N GLU A 127 -33.62 -18.39 13.56
CA GLU A 127 -34.02 -18.32 14.97
C GLU A 127 -35.50 -17.91 15.19
N GLY A 128 -36.17 -17.41 14.15
CA GLY A 128 -37.55 -16.92 14.19
C GLY A 128 -38.66 -17.96 14.36
N ALA A 129 -38.35 -19.25 14.58
CA ALA A 129 -39.36 -20.30 14.70
C ALA A 129 -39.85 -20.56 16.14
N ILE A 130 -39.12 -20.16 17.20
CA ILE A 130 -39.52 -20.49 18.58
C ILE A 130 -39.23 -19.34 19.55
N GLY A 131 -40.21 -18.45 19.71
CA GLY A 131 -40.72 -18.10 21.04
C GLY A 131 -39.83 -17.45 22.11
N THR A 132 -38.93 -16.52 21.79
CA THR A 132 -38.30 -15.66 22.83
C THR A 132 -38.69 -14.19 22.69
N ARG A 133 -39.92 -13.89 23.10
CA ARG A 133 -40.33 -12.53 23.52
C ARG A 133 -39.75 -12.24 24.92
N GLY A 134 -38.45 -12.00 24.97
CA GLY A 134 -37.76 -11.40 26.12
C GLY A 134 -37.37 -9.94 25.82
N PRO A 135 -37.17 -9.09 26.84
CA PRO A 135 -36.89 -7.68 26.63
C PRO A 135 -35.43 -7.48 26.18
N GLY A 136 -35.24 -7.04 24.93
CA GLY A 136 -34.65 -5.71 24.77
C GLY A 136 -33.47 -5.48 23.81
N GLU A 137 -32.70 -6.49 23.39
CA GLU A 137 -31.56 -6.26 22.47
C GLU A 137 -31.42 -7.42 21.49
N THR A 138 -31.36 -7.15 20.19
CA THR A 138 -31.11 -8.21 19.18
C THR A 138 -29.64 -8.66 19.25
N GLN A 139 -29.33 -9.89 18.80
CA GLN A 139 -27.95 -10.35 18.72
C GLN A 139 -27.09 -9.38 17.87
N LEU A 140 -27.67 -8.86 16.78
CA LEU A 140 -27.05 -7.84 15.92
C LEU A 140 -26.75 -6.53 16.67
N GLU A 141 -27.64 -6.08 17.53
CA GLU A 141 -27.42 -4.87 18.32
C GLU A 141 -26.31 -5.06 19.36
N THR A 142 -26.30 -6.23 20.01
CA THR A 142 -25.25 -6.64 20.94
C THR A 142 -23.88 -6.66 20.25
N ASP A 143 -23.76 -7.29 19.09
CA ASP A 143 -22.51 -7.38 18.33
C ASP A 143 -22.01 -6.02 17.83
N ARG A 144 -22.93 -5.16 17.37
CA ARG A 144 -22.57 -3.79 17.00
C ARG A 144 -22.08 -2.99 18.19
N ARG A 145 -22.67 -3.18 19.38
CA ARG A 145 -22.20 -2.54 20.61
C ARG A 145 -20.81 -3.04 21.01
N LEU A 146 -20.55 -4.35 20.88
CA LEU A 146 -19.25 -4.95 21.17
C LEU A 146 -18.16 -4.41 20.24
N ILE A 147 -18.40 -4.39 18.93
CA ILE A 147 -17.45 -3.84 17.96
C ILE A 147 -17.28 -2.34 18.12
N GLY A 148 -18.35 -1.60 18.38
CA GLY A 148 -18.27 -0.16 18.71
C GLY A 148 -17.40 0.11 19.94
N SER A 149 -17.57 -0.67 21.00
CA SER A 149 -16.74 -0.57 22.21
C SER A 149 -15.27 -0.91 21.94
N ARG A 150 -15.02 -1.91 21.08
CA ARG A 150 -13.67 -2.29 20.65
C ARG A 150 -13.00 -1.16 19.87
N ILE A 151 -13.70 -0.55 18.91
CA ILE A 151 -13.24 0.62 18.15
C ILE A 151 -12.83 1.76 19.09
N SER A 152 -13.68 2.11 20.06
CA SER A 152 -13.38 3.16 21.04
C SER A 152 -12.12 2.86 21.86
N ARG A 153 -11.95 1.61 22.30
CA ARG A 153 -10.76 1.17 23.03
C ARG A 153 -9.49 1.22 22.17
N LEU A 154 -9.56 0.78 20.92
CA LEU A 154 -8.44 0.81 19.99
C LEU A 154 -7.99 2.25 19.71
N LYS A 155 -8.94 3.19 19.50
CA LYS A 155 -8.65 4.62 19.34
C LYS A 155 -7.89 5.20 20.53
N GLN A 156 -8.32 4.87 21.76
CA GLN A 156 -7.62 5.30 22.99
C GLN A 156 -6.21 4.70 23.09
N GLN A 157 -6.04 3.43 22.72
CA GLN A 157 -4.73 2.77 22.75
C GLN A 157 -3.76 3.38 21.73
N ILE A 158 -4.23 3.67 20.52
CA ILE A 158 -3.43 4.33 19.48
C ILE A 158 -2.95 5.70 19.95
N GLU A 159 -3.84 6.50 20.56
CA GLU A 159 -3.49 7.82 21.08
C GLU A 159 -2.40 7.75 22.18
N ASN A 160 -2.46 6.74 23.05
CA ASN A 160 -1.43 6.52 24.05
C ASN A 160 -0.07 6.14 23.44
N VAL A 161 -0.07 5.30 22.41
CA VAL A 161 1.16 4.94 21.67
C VAL A 161 1.74 6.16 20.96
N ARG A 162 0.91 6.98 20.34
CA ARG A 162 1.32 8.24 19.68
C ARG A 162 2.02 9.19 20.65
N LYS A 163 1.44 9.40 21.85
CA LYS A 163 2.07 10.23 22.91
C LYS A 163 3.44 9.71 23.33
N GLN A 164 3.59 8.39 23.47
CA GLN A 164 4.89 7.77 23.80
C GLN A 164 5.91 7.97 22.69
N ARG A 165 5.50 7.83 21.41
CA ARG A 165 6.36 8.09 20.24
C ARG A 165 6.85 9.52 20.21
N THR A 166 5.97 10.51 20.40
CA THR A 166 6.36 11.93 20.40
C THR A 166 7.43 12.23 21.47
N GLN A 167 7.33 11.60 22.65
CA GLN A 167 8.35 11.73 23.71
C GLN A 167 9.68 11.04 23.38
N GLN A 168 9.67 9.92 22.65
CA GLN A 168 10.89 9.29 22.16
C GLN A 168 11.54 10.10 21.02
N ARG A 169 10.71 10.68 20.14
CA ARG A 169 11.15 11.53 19.02
C ARG A 169 11.87 12.79 19.50
N SER A 170 11.36 13.48 20.54
CA SER A 170 12.02 14.68 21.10
C SER A 170 13.42 14.41 21.67
N ARG A 171 13.74 13.14 22.00
CA ARG A 171 15.09 12.73 22.42
C ARG A 171 16.04 12.47 21.23
N ARG A 172 15.53 12.07 20.05
CA ARG A 172 16.33 11.80 18.85
C ARG A 172 16.77 13.06 18.11
N ASN A 173 15.96 14.11 18.08
CA ASN A 173 16.34 15.42 17.52
C ASN A 173 17.58 16.07 18.17
N ARG A 174 18.12 15.49 19.25
CA ARG A 174 19.34 15.99 19.92
C ARG A 174 20.63 15.68 19.18
N TYR A 175 20.64 14.81 18.16
CA TYR A 175 21.88 14.36 17.51
C TYR A 175 22.19 14.99 16.15
N GLY A 176 21.31 15.84 15.59
CA GLY A 176 21.61 16.65 14.41
C GLY A 176 22.03 15.88 13.14
N MET A 177 21.73 14.58 13.06
CA MET A 177 22.06 13.78 11.89
C MET A 177 21.03 14.03 10.77
N PRO A 178 21.49 14.26 9.53
CA PRO A 178 20.59 14.36 8.38
C PRO A 178 19.76 13.10 8.19
N SER A 179 18.54 13.28 7.70
CA SER A 179 17.55 12.23 7.54
C SER A 179 16.88 12.26 6.17
N ILE A 180 16.79 11.08 5.56
CA ILE A 180 16.16 10.85 4.26
C ILE A 180 14.99 9.89 4.48
N ALA A 181 13.84 10.19 3.88
CA ALA A 181 12.76 9.22 3.78
C ALA A 181 12.62 8.71 2.35
N LEU A 182 12.59 7.38 2.20
CA LEU A 182 12.28 6.74 0.92
C LEU A 182 10.77 6.82 0.71
N ILE A 183 10.36 7.48 -0.36
CA ILE A 183 8.96 7.58 -0.79
C ILE A 183 8.79 6.94 -2.16
N GLY A 184 7.55 6.59 -2.50
CA GLY A 184 7.26 5.97 -3.79
C GLY A 184 6.17 4.92 -3.71
N TYR A 185 5.66 4.57 -4.89
CA TYR A 185 4.57 3.62 -5.04
C TYR A 185 4.92 2.24 -4.47
N THR A 186 3.93 1.44 -4.06
CA THR A 186 4.20 0.05 -3.65
C THR A 186 4.87 -0.71 -4.77
N ASN A 187 5.80 -1.61 -4.42
CA ASN A 187 6.61 -2.37 -5.39
C ASN A 187 7.60 -1.55 -6.24
N ALA A 188 7.81 -0.27 -5.96
CA ALA A 188 8.84 0.54 -6.63
C ALA A 188 10.28 0.13 -6.25
N GLY A 189 10.45 -0.70 -5.21
CA GLY A 189 11.75 -1.19 -4.76
C GLY A 189 12.42 -0.34 -3.66
N LYS A 190 11.64 0.46 -2.91
CA LYS A 190 12.14 1.25 -1.75
C LYS A 190 12.95 0.41 -0.76
N SER A 191 12.40 -0.71 -0.31
CA SER A 191 13.10 -1.59 0.64
C SER A 191 14.38 -2.14 0.02
N SER A 192 14.33 -2.60 -1.23
CA SER A 192 15.51 -3.09 -1.95
C SER A 192 16.59 -2.01 -2.04
N LEU A 193 16.21 -0.77 -2.32
CA LEU A 193 17.13 0.38 -2.32
C LEU A 193 17.72 0.63 -0.93
N LEU A 194 16.91 0.61 0.13
CA LEU A 194 17.42 0.76 1.50
C LEU A 194 18.49 -0.29 1.81
N ARG A 195 18.26 -1.55 1.42
CA ARG A 195 19.26 -2.61 1.60
C ARG A 195 20.51 -2.33 0.79
N SER A 196 20.38 -1.99 -0.49
CA SER A 196 21.54 -1.70 -1.34
C SER A 196 22.41 -0.59 -0.75
N LEU A 197 21.77 0.46 -0.23
CA LEU A 197 22.46 1.58 0.39
C LEU A 197 23.04 1.24 1.78
N ALA A 198 22.39 0.37 2.56
CA ALA A 198 22.79 0.02 3.93
C ALA A 198 23.71 -1.20 4.05
N GLY A 199 23.87 -2.00 2.99
CA GLY A 199 24.62 -3.27 3.00
C GLY A 199 23.72 -4.51 3.03
N ALA A 200 24.22 -5.61 2.45
CA ALA A 200 23.43 -6.72 1.91
C ALA A 200 22.72 -7.68 2.90
N ASP A 201 22.92 -7.58 4.22
CA ASP A 201 22.52 -8.62 5.18
C ASP A 201 21.02 -8.65 5.59
N VAL A 202 20.13 -7.93 4.90
CA VAL A 202 18.70 -7.85 5.26
C VAL A 202 17.86 -8.72 4.32
N LEU A 203 16.90 -9.51 4.79
CA LEU A 203 15.90 -10.19 3.94
C LEU A 203 14.74 -9.22 3.61
N ILE A 204 14.31 -9.18 2.35
CA ILE A 204 13.26 -8.30 1.81
C ILE A 204 12.45 -9.14 0.85
N ALA A 205 11.13 -9.07 0.99
CA ALA A 205 10.19 -9.66 0.06
C ALA A 205 9.86 -8.67 -1.05
N ASP A 206 9.94 -9.12 -2.31
CA ASP A 206 9.42 -8.38 -3.46
C ASP A 206 7.88 -8.54 -3.52
N ALA A 207 7.19 -7.75 -2.69
CA ALA A 207 5.74 -7.78 -2.58
C ALA A 207 5.18 -6.39 -2.22
N PRO A 208 3.98 -6.03 -2.72
CA PRO A 208 3.21 -4.90 -2.21
C PRO A 208 3.14 -4.91 -0.68
N PHE A 209 3.36 -3.73 -0.08
CA PHE A 209 3.33 -3.54 1.37
C PHE A 209 4.31 -4.43 2.16
N ALA A 210 5.47 -4.74 1.56
CA ALA A 210 6.59 -5.36 2.28
C ALA A 210 6.97 -4.60 3.56
N THR A 211 6.78 -3.28 3.58
CA THR A 211 7.05 -2.40 4.71
C THR A 211 5.77 -1.67 5.13
N LEU A 212 5.24 -1.99 6.32
CA LEU A 212 4.18 -1.23 6.99
C LEU A 212 4.73 -0.41 8.18
N ASP A 213 5.77 -0.93 8.83
CA ASP A 213 6.49 -0.26 9.90
C ASP A 213 7.73 0.43 9.34
N PRO A 214 7.99 1.72 9.63
CA PRO A 214 9.16 2.41 9.09
C PRO A 214 10.46 1.77 9.58
N VAL A 215 11.39 1.52 8.66
CA VAL A 215 12.70 0.93 8.97
C VAL A 215 13.78 1.95 8.72
N THR A 216 14.41 2.44 9.79
CA THR A 216 15.55 3.35 9.70
C THR A 216 16.87 2.58 9.72
N ARG A 217 17.80 2.97 8.84
CA ARG A 217 19.19 2.50 8.82
C ARG A 217 20.13 3.69 8.77
N ARG A 218 21.31 3.53 9.37
CA ARG A 218 22.40 4.49 9.25
C ARG A 218 23.26 4.10 8.06
N ILE A 219 23.45 5.04 7.15
CA ILE A 219 24.30 4.90 5.97
C ILE A 219 25.47 5.84 6.17
N GLY A 220 26.69 5.31 6.12
CA GLY A 220 27.90 6.05 6.45
C GLY A 220 28.89 6.11 5.29
N SER A 221 29.72 7.16 5.29
CA SER A 221 30.94 7.25 4.51
C SER A 221 32.14 6.70 5.30
N GLN A 222 33.24 6.38 4.61
CA GLN A 222 34.50 6.02 5.25
C GLN A 222 35.06 7.15 6.14
N ASN A 223 34.61 8.39 5.91
CA ASN A 223 35.05 9.60 6.61
C ASN A 223 34.29 9.90 7.92
N GLY A 224 33.38 9.03 8.35
CA GLY A 224 32.62 9.19 9.61
C GLY A 224 31.31 9.98 9.50
N GLU A 225 31.05 10.60 8.34
CA GLU A 225 29.75 11.18 7.98
C GLU A 225 28.69 10.10 7.90
N SER A 226 27.48 10.38 8.39
CA SER A 226 26.39 9.42 8.30
C SER A 226 25.02 10.08 8.23
N ILE A 227 24.13 9.42 7.49
CA ILE A 227 22.76 9.84 7.22
C ILE A 227 21.83 8.74 7.71
N LEU A 228 20.66 9.12 8.23
CA LEU A 228 19.59 8.18 8.52
C LEU A 228 18.70 8.04 7.28
N VAL A 229 18.50 6.83 6.78
CA VAL A 229 17.55 6.56 5.70
C VAL A 229 16.44 5.69 6.25
N THR A 230 15.21 6.14 6.06
CA THR A 230 14.01 5.46 6.53
C THR A 230 13.19 4.93 5.36
N ASP A 231 13.01 3.61 5.28
CA ASP A 231 12.02 3.01 4.38
C ASP A 231 10.63 3.24 4.96
N THR A 232 9.72 3.77 4.14
CA THR A 232 8.36 4.12 4.54
C THR A 232 7.32 3.28 3.83
N VAL A 233 6.08 3.35 4.30
CA VAL A 233 4.99 2.60 3.69
C VAL A 233 4.78 3.08 2.25
N GLY A 234 4.70 2.13 1.32
CA GLY A 234 4.49 2.48 -0.09
C GLY A 234 3.11 3.07 -0.36
N PHE A 235 3.08 4.07 -1.23
CA PHE A 235 1.85 4.68 -1.71
C PHE A 235 1.10 3.76 -2.67
N MET A 236 -0.22 3.86 -2.72
CA MET A 236 -1.05 3.09 -3.63
C MET A 236 -2.30 3.88 -4.01
N GLN A 237 -2.85 3.61 -5.19
CA GLN A 237 -4.17 4.07 -5.57
C GLN A 237 -5.26 3.31 -4.81
N LYS A 238 -6.37 4.03 -4.55
CA LYS A 238 -7.56 3.49 -3.88
C LYS A 238 -7.27 2.91 -2.49
N LEU A 239 -6.41 3.57 -1.72
CA LEU A 239 -6.21 3.20 -0.31
C LEU A 239 -7.54 3.29 0.44
N PRO A 240 -7.87 2.31 1.30
CA PRO A 240 -9.10 2.36 2.10
C PRO A 240 -9.11 3.60 2.97
N THR A 241 -10.23 4.32 3.00
CA THR A 241 -10.36 5.55 3.79
C THR A 241 -10.14 5.32 5.28
N GLN A 242 -10.49 4.13 5.78
CA GLN A 242 -10.24 3.69 7.15
C GLN A 242 -8.73 3.66 7.47
N LEU A 243 -7.91 3.22 6.50
CA LEU A 243 -6.46 3.15 6.65
C LEU A 243 -5.77 4.50 6.46
N ILE A 244 -6.38 5.50 5.82
CA ILE A 244 -5.76 6.84 5.66
C ILE A 244 -5.37 7.42 7.03
N SER A 245 -6.19 7.21 8.06
CA SER A 245 -5.90 7.68 9.42
C SER A 245 -4.66 6.99 10.04
N ALA A 246 -4.53 5.68 9.82
CA ALA A 246 -3.38 4.88 10.23
C ALA A 246 -2.11 5.30 9.48
N PHE A 247 -2.22 5.41 8.16
CA PHE A 247 -1.17 5.89 7.29
C PHE A 247 -0.69 7.28 7.67
N ARG A 248 -1.59 8.23 7.97
CA ARG A 248 -1.20 9.57 8.39
C ARG A 248 -0.25 9.55 9.59
N ALA A 249 -0.54 8.74 10.60
CA ALA A 249 0.34 8.61 11.77
C ALA A 249 1.69 7.97 11.42
N THR A 250 1.75 7.04 10.47
CA THR A 250 3.03 6.50 9.97
C THR A 250 3.77 7.46 9.03
N LEU A 251 3.04 8.29 8.28
CA LEU A 251 3.54 9.32 7.38
C LEU A 251 3.96 10.59 8.12
N GLU A 252 3.57 10.77 9.40
CA GLU A 252 4.20 11.77 10.28
C GLU A 252 5.71 11.57 10.42
N GLU A 253 6.23 10.37 10.15
CA GLU A 253 7.70 10.20 10.10
C GLU A 253 8.32 10.98 8.92
N LEU A 254 7.57 11.20 7.83
CA LEU A 254 8.02 11.99 6.68
C LEU A 254 8.21 13.47 7.02
N THR A 255 7.49 14.01 8.02
CA THR A 255 7.56 15.45 8.34
C THR A 255 8.92 15.88 8.88
N ASN A 256 9.75 14.92 9.31
CA ASN A 256 11.07 15.18 9.88
C ASN A 256 12.19 14.85 8.91
N ALA A 257 11.88 14.38 7.71
CA ALA A 257 12.90 14.12 6.70
C ALA A 257 13.42 15.45 6.16
N ASP A 258 14.73 15.56 6.07
CA ASP A 258 15.39 16.71 5.45
C ASP A 258 15.38 16.60 3.91
N LEU A 259 15.17 15.39 3.40
CA LEU A 259 15.09 15.06 1.98
C LEU A 259 14.17 13.86 1.74
N PHE A 260 13.40 13.90 0.66
CA PHE A 260 12.73 12.73 0.11
C PHE A 260 13.53 12.11 -1.03
N LEU A 261 13.73 10.80 -0.95
CA LEU A 261 14.24 10.01 -2.06
C LEU A 261 13.05 9.29 -2.72
N HIS A 262 12.60 9.83 -3.86
CA HIS A 262 11.43 9.34 -4.57
C HIS A 262 11.79 8.18 -5.50
N VAL A 263 11.51 6.96 -5.05
CA VAL A 263 11.73 5.75 -5.82
C VAL A 263 10.56 5.49 -6.76
N VAL A 264 10.83 5.50 -8.05
CA VAL A 264 9.87 5.31 -9.14
C VAL A 264 10.22 4.03 -9.88
N ASP A 265 9.22 3.20 -10.17
CA ASP A 265 9.39 1.98 -10.96
C ASP A 265 9.52 2.34 -12.45
N SER A 266 10.67 2.06 -13.06
CA SER A 266 10.92 2.43 -14.47
C SER A 266 10.24 1.49 -15.47
N GLU A 267 9.98 0.24 -15.08
CA GLU A 267 9.38 -0.80 -15.94
C GLU A 267 7.89 -0.55 -16.17
N THR A 268 7.22 0.14 -15.25
CA THR A 268 5.77 0.26 -15.25
C THR A 268 5.25 1.18 -16.35
N THR A 269 4.22 0.72 -17.07
CA THR A 269 3.51 1.57 -18.04
C THR A 269 2.67 2.67 -17.36
N ALA A 270 2.49 2.59 -16.04
CA ALA A 270 1.75 3.55 -15.24
C ALA A 270 2.63 4.63 -14.57
N MET A 271 3.91 4.75 -14.96
CA MET A 271 4.94 5.57 -14.27
C MET A 271 4.44 6.97 -13.94
N LYS A 272 3.96 7.72 -14.95
CA LYS A 272 3.42 9.07 -14.78
C LYS A 272 2.32 9.13 -13.72
N SER A 273 1.33 8.25 -13.81
CA SER A 273 0.22 8.26 -12.84
C SER A 273 0.64 7.85 -11.42
N GLN A 274 1.64 6.98 -11.28
CA GLN A 274 2.16 6.60 -9.97
C GLN A 274 2.97 7.74 -9.35
N TYR A 275 3.81 8.39 -10.15
CA TYR A 275 4.58 9.57 -9.77
C TYR A 275 3.67 10.70 -9.27
N GLU A 276 2.65 11.07 -10.06
CA GLU A 276 1.65 12.09 -9.68
C GLU A 276 0.90 11.70 -8.41
N THR A 277 0.47 10.43 -8.28
CA THR A 277 -0.25 9.96 -7.07
C THR A 277 0.58 10.18 -5.80
N VAL A 278 1.89 9.93 -5.86
CA VAL A 278 2.80 10.15 -4.72
C VAL A 278 2.87 11.63 -4.40
N LEU A 279 3.16 12.49 -5.39
CA LEU A 279 3.29 13.94 -5.19
C LEU A 279 1.99 14.58 -4.69
N ASP A 280 0.84 14.22 -5.26
CA ASP A 280 -0.48 14.71 -4.82
C ASP A 280 -0.73 14.34 -3.36
N THR A 281 -0.34 13.13 -2.96
CA THR A 281 -0.51 12.67 -1.58
C THR A 281 0.41 13.45 -0.63
N LEU A 282 1.66 13.72 -1.02
CA LEU A 282 2.55 14.58 -0.24
C LEU A 282 1.98 16.00 -0.10
N GLY A 283 1.41 16.56 -1.16
CA GLY A 283 0.76 17.87 -1.15
C GLY A 283 -0.43 17.91 -0.20
N GLN A 284 -1.27 16.87 -0.17
CA GLN A 284 -2.37 16.75 0.79
C GLN A 284 -1.91 16.63 2.25
N LEU A 285 -0.68 16.19 2.47
CA LEU A 285 -0.05 16.09 3.79
C LEU A 285 0.71 17.37 4.18
N GLY A 286 0.80 18.35 3.29
CA GLY A 286 1.55 19.59 3.51
C GLY A 286 3.07 19.39 3.48
N LEU A 287 3.56 18.40 2.72
CA LEU A 287 4.97 18.03 2.63
C LEU A 287 5.63 18.43 1.31
N SER A 288 5.06 19.42 0.60
CA SER A 288 5.54 19.86 -0.71
C SER A 288 6.87 20.62 -0.66
N ASP A 289 7.25 21.17 0.50
CA ASP A 289 8.44 22.01 0.65
C ASP A 289 9.72 21.21 0.91
N VAL A 290 9.61 19.90 1.16
CA VAL A 290 10.77 19.03 1.40
C VAL A 290 11.46 18.74 0.06
N PRO A 291 12.79 18.94 -0.06
CA PRO A 291 13.51 18.66 -1.30
C PRO A 291 13.38 17.18 -1.72
N ILE A 292 13.25 16.94 -3.03
CA ILE A 292 13.04 15.60 -3.60
C ILE A 292 14.16 15.28 -4.60
N ILE A 293 14.82 14.14 -4.42
CA ILE A 293 15.66 13.50 -5.44
C ILE A 293 14.87 12.32 -6.01
N THR A 294 14.73 12.26 -7.34
CA THR A 294 13.98 11.18 -8.00
C THR A 294 14.92 10.06 -8.43
N VAL A 295 14.54 8.83 -8.15
CA VAL A 295 15.31 7.63 -8.45
C VAL A 295 14.45 6.69 -9.29
N LEU A 296 14.84 6.52 -10.55
CA LEU A 296 14.22 5.65 -11.54
C LEU A 296 14.81 4.23 -11.38
N ASN A 297 14.14 3.42 -10.56
CA ASN A 297 14.60 2.08 -10.21
C ASN A 297 14.17 1.02 -11.24
N LYS A 298 14.77 -0.17 -11.16
CA LYS A 298 14.58 -1.32 -12.07
C LYS A 298 15.04 -1.06 -13.50
N ALA A 299 16.10 -0.28 -13.66
CA ALA A 299 16.69 0.02 -14.96
C ALA A 299 17.16 -1.24 -15.70
N ASP A 300 17.49 -2.31 -14.96
CA ASP A 300 17.86 -3.64 -15.50
C ASP A 300 16.74 -4.32 -16.29
N LEU A 301 15.48 -3.95 -16.05
CA LEU A 301 14.32 -4.53 -16.74
C LEU A 301 13.88 -3.70 -17.96
N LEU A 302 14.52 -2.55 -18.21
CA LEU A 302 14.15 -1.69 -19.32
C LEU A 302 14.60 -2.32 -20.66
N VAL A 303 13.76 -2.17 -21.67
CA VAL A 303 14.07 -2.61 -23.04
C VAL A 303 13.75 -1.45 -23.97
N TYR A 304 14.77 -0.92 -24.65
CA TYR A 304 14.62 0.13 -25.66
C TYR A 304 14.90 -0.43 -27.04
N GLU A 305 13.83 -0.78 -27.77
CA GLU A 305 13.93 -1.18 -29.17
C GLU A 305 14.65 -0.07 -29.98
N GLY A 306 15.80 -0.41 -30.56
CA GLY A 306 16.59 0.47 -31.43
C GLY A 306 17.70 1.28 -30.74
N ILE A 307 17.83 1.25 -29.41
CA ILE A 307 18.91 1.94 -28.68
C ILE A 307 19.83 0.92 -27.99
N ILE A 308 19.29 0.07 -27.12
CA ILE A 308 20.06 -0.94 -26.38
C ILE A 308 19.17 -2.16 -26.14
N THR A 309 19.58 -3.33 -26.62
CA THR A 309 18.84 -4.59 -26.46
C THR A 309 19.10 -5.31 -25.15
N ASN A 310 20.25 -5.05 -24.51
CA ASN A 310 20.62 -5.52 -23.16
C ASN A 310 21.28 -4.35 -22.43
N ILE A 311 20.56 -3.71 -21.52
CA ILE A 311 21.08 -2.59 -20.72
C ILE A 311 22.12 -3.12 -19.74
N ALA A 312 23.25 -2.44 -19.63
CA ALA A 312 24.24 -2.64 -18.58
C ALA A 312 24.34 -1.38 -17.69
N GLU A 313 25.03 -1.49 -16.56
CA GLU A 313 25.25 -0.36 -15.64
C GLU A 313 25.86 0.88 -16.35
N ASN A 314 26.77 0.68 -17.31
CA ASN A 314 27.41 1.79 -18.04
C ASN A 314 26.46 2.54 -19.00
N ASP A 315 25.26 2.02 -19.22
CA ASP A 315 24.28 2.62 -20.12
C ASP A 315 23.25 3.48 -19.41
N LEU A 316 23.25 3.54 -18.07
CA LEU A 316 22.28 4.29 -17.28
C LEU A 316 22.18 5.76 -17.70
N ASP A 317 23.33 6.40 -17.98
CA ASP A 317 23.41 7.80 -18.42
C ASP A 317 22.84 8.05 -19.83
N ARG A 318 22.67 6.98 -20.62
CA ARG A 318 22.15 7.06 -21.99
C ARG A 318 20.65 6.81 -22.06
N LEU A 319 20.03 6.44 -20.94
CA LEU A 319 18.60 6.18 -20.89
C LEU A 319 17.83 7.49 -21.05
N PRO A 320 16.75 7.49 -21.87
CA PRO A 320 16.01 8.70 -22.12
C PRO A 320 15.23 9.13 -20.88
N ILE A 321 15.22 10.44 -20.62
CA ILE A 321 14.49 11.02 -19.50
C ILE A 321 12.98 10.78 -19.71
N PRO A 322 12.27 10.18 -18.74
CA PRO A 322 10.84 10.01 -18.86
C PRO A 322 10.14 11.37 -18.79
N HIS A 323 9.09 11.55 -19.59
CA HIS A 323 8.26 12.76 -19.54
C HIS A 323 7.37 12.74 -18.28
N LEU A 324 7.94 13.22 -17.17
CA LEU A 324 7.27 13.39 -15.87
C LEU A 324 7.16 14.89 -15.57
N ASP A 325 5.98 15.31 -15.14
CA ASP A 325 5.73 16.72 -14.83
C ASP A 325 6.53 17.11 -13.56
N ASN A 326 7.17 18.28 -13.56
CA ASN A 326 8.05 18.75 -12.47
C ASN A 326 9.26 17.85 -12.16
N LEU A 327 9.74 17.08 -13.14
CA LEU A 327 11.05 16.43 -13.06
C LEU A 327 12.17 17.45 -13.40
N ASP A 328 12.18 18.59 -12.71
CA ASP A 328 13.13 19.68 -12.96
C ASP A 328 14.43 19.56 -12.12
N GLY A 329 14.57 18.47 -11.35
CA GLY A 329 15.71 18.20 -10.46
C GLY A 329 16.58 17.00 -10.87
N ASP A 330 17.61 16.71 -10.07
CA ASP A 330 18.48 15.55 -10.24
C ASP A 330 17.66 14.25 -10.23
N TYR A 331 17.79 13.46 -11.29
CA TYR A 331 17.24 12.10 -11.37
C TYR A 331 18.36 11.09 -11.59
N TYR A 332 18.19 9.88 -11.05
CA TYR A 332 19.15 8.79 -11.18
C TYR A 332 18.47 7.51 -11.62
N TYR A 333 18.97 6.90 -12.70
CA TYR A 333 18.62 5.52 -13.01
C TYR A 333 19.42 4.57 -12.12
N ILE A 334 18.73 3.58 -11.54
CA ILE A 334 19.39 2.55 -10.73
C ILE A 334 18.75 1.17 -10.98
N SER A 335 19.49 0.14 -10.58
CA SER A 335 18.90 -1.16 -10.24
C SER A 335 19.24 -1.50 -8.81
N ALA A 336 18.25 -1.43 -7.91
CA ALA A 336 18.45 -1.79 -6.51
C ALA A 336 18.72 -3.29 -6.30
N THR A 337 18.36 -4.15 -7.26
CA THR A 337 18.59 -5.60 -7.21
C THR A 337 19.96 -5.97 -7.75
N GLU A 338 20.38 -5.35 -8.85
CA GLU A 338 21.69 -5.57 -9.47
C GLU A 338 22.79 -4.64 -8.91
N ASN A 339 22.40 -3.76 -7.98
CA ASN A 339 23.27 -2.76 -7.34
C ASN A 339 23.86 -1.71 -8.31
N TRP A 340 23.21 -1.47 -9.45
CA TRP A 340 23.65 -0.51 -10.47
C TRP A 340 23.34 0.93 -10.05
N GLY A 341 24.30 1.85 -10.22
CA GLY A 341 24.13 3.29 -9.93
C GLY A 341 24.01 3.64 -8.43
N ILE A 342 24.10 2.63 -7.54
CA ILE A 342 23.94 2.82 -6.08
C ILE A 342 25.10 3.59 -5.47
N ALA A 343 26.33 3.37 -5.96
CA ALA A 343 27.51 4.08 -5.48
C ALA A 343 27.43 5.58 -5.79
N GLU A 344 27.09 5.93 -7.02
CA GLU A 344 26.90 7.32 -7.44
C GLU A 344 25.78 8.01 -6.66
N LEU A 345 24.64 7.33 -6.51
CA LEU A 345 23.53 7.83 -5.71
C LEU A 345 23.96 8.08 -4.26
N ARG A 346 24.68 7.14 -3.64
CA ARG A 346 25.18 7.32 -2.26
C ARG A 346 26.10 8.53 -2.15
N ASP A 347 27.01 8.72 -3.09
CA ASP A 347 27.95 9.83 -3.09
C ASP A 347 27.23 11.17 -3.32
N ARG A 348 26.20 11.21 -4.17
CA ARG A 348 25.32 12.38 -4.32
C ARG A 348 24.58 12.72 -3.03
N LEU A 349 24.03 11.73 -2.33
CA LEU A 349 23.32 11.93 -1.06
C LEU A 349 24.25 12.46 0.03
N ILE A 350 25.49 11.97 0.10
CA ILE A 350 26.50 12.48 1.03
C ILE A 350 26.84 13.94 0.69
N ARG A 351 27.06 14.25 -0.59
CA ARG A 351 27.33 15.63 -1.04
C ARG A 351 26.21 16.61 -0.73
N GLU A 352 24.95 16.19 -0.83
CA GLU A 352 23.79 17.05 -0.51
C GLU A 352 23.85 17.59 0.93
N PHE A 353 24.28 16.76 1.88
CA PHE A 353 24.28 17.14 3.30
C PHE A 353 25.64 17.61 3.83
N PHE A 354 26.75 17.18 3.22
CA PHE A 354 28.10 17.44 3.72
C PHE A 354 28.99 18.22 2.76
N GLY A 355 28.54 18.49 1.52
CA GLY A 355 29.17 19.46 0.61
C GLY A 355 30.49 19.05 -0.05
N ALA A 356 30.77 17.75 -0.20
CA ALA A 356 32.03 17.26 -0.75
C ALA A 356 32.22 17.53 -2.27
#